data_AF-A0A812IS04-F1
#
_entry.id   AF-A0A812IS04-F1
#
_cell.length_a   1.000
_cell.length_b   1.000
_cell.length_c   1.000
_cell.angle_alpha   90.00
_cell.angle_beta   90.00
_cell.angle_gamma   90.00
#
_symmetry.space_group_name_H-M   'P 1'
#
loop_
_entity.id
_entity.type
_entity.pdbx_description
1 polymer ?
#
loop_
_entity_poly.entity_id
_entity_poly.type
_entity_poly.pdbx_seq_one_letter_code
_entity_poly.pdbx_strand_id
1 'polypeptide(L)'
;ATELWTPLDEAKLSNLDGLLDQFVHRYPDGRLAGVGAVAWYITLVSNTDVIAEALQTGEIPMGQYYHDVAGLAAADGFPVRSTFPKEGGVNDSGSWAVSKASGKAEQAHVFIDYMCQPAVQAALSRNVGTAPTLRRELLDLSDAEFAAVASEIPPIIPNYRMYLERGDWLEQKWIETITG
;
A
#
# COMPACT_ATOMS: atom_id res chain seq x y z
N ALA A 1 -18.86 -15.22 5.44
CA ALA A 1 -18.34 -14.15 4.56
C ALA A 1 -19.35 -13.94 3.45
N THR A 2 -19.82 -12.71 3.26
CA THR A 2 -20.59 -12.36 2.06
C THR A 2 -19.61 -12.42 0.88
N GLU A 3 -19.71 -13.46 0.06
CA GLU A 3 -18.90 -13.63 -1.16
C GLU A 3 -19.30 -12.57 -2.21
N LEU A 4 -18.86 -11.33 -2.02
CA LEU A 4 -19.25 -10.18 -2.83
C LEU A 4 -18.57 -10.19 -4.22
N TRP A 5 -17.36 -10.71 -4.29
CA TRP A 5 -16.52 -10.70 -5.49
C TRP A 5 -16.64 -12.01 -6.28
N THR A 6 -16.70 -11.88 -7.60
CA THR A 6 -16.51 -12.97 -8.56
C THR A 6 -15.09 -13.51 -8.41
N PRO A 7 -14.92 -14.83 -8.19
CA PRO A 7 -13.61 -15.45 -8.25
C PRO A 7 -12.91 -15.14 -9.58
N LEU A 8 -11.68 -14.67 -9.51
CA LEU A 8 -10.85 -14.45 -10.68
C LEU A 8 -10.28 -15.78 -11.19
N ASP A 9 -10.20 -15.92 -12.50
CA ASP A 9 -9.57 -17.03 -13.19
C ASP A 9 -8.06 -16.82 -13.27
N GLU A 10 -7.32 -17.52 -12.42
CA GLU A 10 -5.85 -17.42 -12.33
C GLU A 10 -5.17 -17.78 -13.66
N ALA A 11 -5.76 -18.64 -14.49
CA ALA A 11 -5.19 -19.00 -15.79
C ALA A 11 -5.20 -17.82 -16.78
N LYS A 12 -5.97 -16.77 -16.51
CA LYS A 12 -6.01 -15.53 -17.31
C LYS A 12 -5.10 -14.43 -16.78
N LEU A 13 -4.43 -14.65 -15.65
CA LEU A 13 -3.57 -13.67 -14.99
C LEU A 13 -2.12 -14.15 -15.08
N SER A 14 -1.50 -13.92 -16.24
CA SER A 14 -0.14 -14.38 -16.55
C SER A 14 0.93 -13.81 -15.61
N ASN A 15 0.67 -12.65 -15.01
CA ASN A 15 1.60 -11.97 -14.10
C ASN A 15 1.26 -12.17 -12.61
N LEU A 16 0.29 -13.04 -12.28
CA LEU A 16 -0.15 -13.29 -10.90
C LEU A 16 1.02 -13.74 -10.01
N ASP A 17 1.84 -14.67 -10.52
CA ASP A 17 3.00 -15.21 -9.79
C ASP A 17 4.08 -14.17 -9.51
N GLY A 18 4.00 -12.98 -10.12
CA GLY A 18 4.92 -11.87 -9.87
C GLY A 18 4.52 -10.99 -8.69
N LEU A 19 3.26 -11.06 -8.26
CA LEU A 19 2.75 -10.22 -7.17
C LEU A 19 3.38 -10.63 -5.83
N LEU A 20 3.49 -9.65 -4.94
CA LEU A 20 3.82 -9.91 -3.54
C LEU A 20 2.62 -10.55 -2.83
N ASP A 21 2.88 -11.51 -1.95
CA ASP A 21 1.84 -12.34 -1.31
C ASP A 21 0.76 -11.50 -0.61
N GLN A 22 1.13 -10.38 0.02
CA GLN A 22 0.17 -9.50 0.71
C GLN A 22 -0.87 -8.87 -0.24
N PHE A 23 -0.61 -8.86 -1.54
CA PHE A 23 -1.49 -8.31 -2.58
C PHE A 23 -2.27 -9.40 -3.32
N VAL A 24 -2.23 -10.65 -2.87
CA VAL A 24 -3.03 -11.76 -3.44
C VAL A 24 -4.15 -12.10 -2.45
N HIS A 25 -5.37 -11.65 -2.73
CA HIS A 25 -6.49 -11.80 -1.81
C HIS A 25 -7.32 -13.02 -2.16
N ARG A 26 -7.41 -13.98 -1.23
CA ARG A 26 -8.14 -15.23 -1.42
C ARG A 26 -9.34 -15.36 -0.49
N TYR A 27 -10.37 -16.03 -0.97
CA TYR A 27 -11.45 -16.52 -0.14
C TYR A 27 -10.97 -17.65 0.80
N PRO A 28 -11.74 -17.99 1.86
CA PRO A 28 -11.39 -19.11 2.75
C PRO A 28 -11.25 -20.47 2.05
N ASP A 29 -11.89 -20.64 0.89
CA ASP A 29 -11.80 -21.85 0.07
C ASP A 29 -10.62 -21.85 -0.92
N GLY A 30 -9.78 -20.81 -0.89
CA GLY A 30 -8.59 -20.67 -1.73
C GLY A 30 -8.80 -19.95 -3.05
N ARG A 31 -10.06 -19.71 -3.48
CA ARG A 31 -10.33 -18.99 -4.75
C ARG A 31 -9.84 -17.55 -4.69
N LEU A 32 -9.26 -17.06 -5.79
CA LEU A 32 -8.77 -15.69 -5.90
C LEU A 32 -9.93 -14.69 -5.92
N ALA A 33 -9.99 -13.80 -4.93
CA ALA A 33 -11.03 -12.78 -4.78
C ALA A 33 -10.62 -11.43 -5.39
N GLY A 34 -9.33 -11.15 -5.45
CA GLY A 34 -8.78 -9.91 -5.99
C GLY A 34 -7.26 -9.86 -5.88
N VAL A 35 -6.67 -8.86 -6.54
CA VAL A 35 -5.22 -8.62 -6.54
C VAL A 35 -4.90 -7.14 -6.31
N GLY A 36 -3.74 -6.83 -5.74
CA GLY A 36 -3.31 -5.46 -5.49
C GLY A 36 -3.16 -4.66 -6.78
N ALA A 37 -3.77 -3.47 -6.79
CA ALA A 37 -3.74 -2.52 -7.90
C ALA A 37 -2.55 -1.57 -7.78
N VAL A 38 -2.47 -0.92 -6.62
CA VAL A 38 -1.49 0.10 -6.24
C VAL A 38 -1.30 0.04 -4.73
N ALA A 39 -0.11 0.39 -4.27
CA ALA A 39 0.20 0.43 -2.85
C ALA A 39 0.93 1.72 -2.46
N TRP A 40 0.86 2.04 -1.18
CA TRP A 40 1.47 3.24 -0.59
C TRP A 40 2.10 2.87 0.75
N TYR A 41 2.99 3.73 1.21
CA TYR A 41 3.58 3.62 2.53
C TYR A 41 3.15 4.78 3.41
N ILE A 42 2.72 4.46 4.62
CA ILE A 42 2.58 5.42 5.71
C ILE A 42 3.86 5.35 6.54
N THR A 43 4.45 6.52 6.77
CA THR A 43 5.77 6.69 7.38
C THR A 43 5.73 7.78 8.44
N LEU A 44 6.83 7.99 9.16
CA LEU A 44 6.99 9.15 10.03
C LEU A 44 7.47 10.34 9.19
N VAL A 45 6.70 11.42 9.21
CA VAL A 45 7.01 12.66 8.53
C VAL A 45 7.29 13.74 9.56
N SER A 46 8.41 14.44 9.39
CA SER A 46 8.84 15.51 10.29
C SER A 46 9.03 16.84 9.56
N ASN A 47 8.78 17.95 10.25
CA ASN A 47 9.16 19.28 9.75
C ASN A 47 10.67 19.53 9.97
N THR A 48 11.44 19.65 8.90
CA THR A 48 12.90 19.76 8.96
C THR A 48 13.41 21.11 9.44
N ASP A 49 12.61 22.17 9.32
CA ASP A 49 13.03 23.52 9.70
C ASP A 49 12.99 23.72 11.21
N VAL A 50 12.03 23.09 11.90
CA VAL A 50 11.77 23.34 13.32
C VAL A 50 12.13 22.17 14.23
N ILE A 51 12.40 20.96 13.71
CA ILE A 51 12.63 19.77 14.55
C ILE A 51 13.81 19.94 15.52
N ALA A 52 14.90 20.61 15.14
CA ALA A 52 16.07 20.76 16.01
C ALA A 52 15.78 21.62 17.25
N GLU A 53 15.03 22.70 17.09
CA GLU A 53 14.63 23.60 18.19
C GLU A 53 13.50 22.97 19.01
N ALA A 54 12.47 22.42 18.35
CA ALA A 54 11.33 21.78 19.00
C ALA A 54 11.77 20.63 19.94
N LEU A 55 12.77 19.83 19.52
CA LEU A 55 13.31 18.77 20.38
C LEU A 55 13.92 19.30 21.70
N GLN A 56 14.44 20.52 21.73
CA GLN A 56 14.98 21.12 22.95
C GLN A 56 13.88 21.56 23.92
N THR A 57 12.71 21.96 23.40
CA THR A 57 11.55 22.39 24.19
C THR A 57 10.62 21.24 24.55
N GLY A 58 10.87 20.04 24.01
CA GLY A 58 10.04 18.84 24.19
C GLY A 58 8.87 18.75 23.20
N GLU A 59 8.81 19.64 22.22
CA GLU A 59 7.87 19.56 21.10
C GLU A 59 8.38 18.57 20.05
N ILE A 60 7.47 17.79 19.46
CA ILE A 60 7.83 16.83 18.41
C ILE A 60 7.00 17.15 17.17
N PRO A 61 7.54 17.90 16.18
CA PRO A 61 6.82 18.33 14.99
C PRO A 61 6.84 17.20 13.94
N MET A 62 6.27 16.05 14.31
CA MET A 62 6.21 14.86 13.47
C MET A 62 4.87 14.14 13.61
N GLY A 63 4.51 13.37 12.59
CA GLY A 63 3.30 12.55 12.59
C GLY A 63 3.38 11.41 11.57
N GLN A 64 2.39 10.54 11.61
CA GLN A 64 2.23 9.52 10.57
C GLN A 64 1.59 10.15 9.33
N TYR A 65 2.19 9.94 8.16
CA TYR A 65 1.65 10.47 6.91
C TYR A 65 2.10 9.65 5.71
N TYR A 66 1.40 9.82 4.59
CA TYR A 66 1.70 9.14 3.33
C TYR A 66 3.05 9.59 2.77
N HIS A 67 3.88 8.61 2.41
CA HIS A 67 5.25 8.80 1.92
C HIS A 67 5.30 9.58 0.61
N ASP A 68 4.46 9.22 -0.35
CA ASP A 68 4.33 9.85 -1.66
C ASP A 68 3.89 11.32 -1.52
N VAL A 69 2.87 11.60 -0.71
CA VAL A 69 2.37 12.96 -0.48
C VAL A 69 3.45 13.81 0.20
N ALA A 70 4.19 13.25 1.17
CA ALA A 70 5.31 13.95 1.80
C ALA A 70 6.46 14.22 0.82
N GLY A 71 6.75 13.28 -0.09
CA GLY A 71 7.74 13.45 -1.14
C GLY A 71 7.37 14.55 -2.14
N LEU A 72 6.09 14.62 -2.54
CA LEU A 72 5.58 15.70 -3.39
C LEU A 72 5.68 17.06 -2.70
N ALA A 73 5.28 17.15 -1.42
CA ALA A 73 5.41 18.39 -0.65
C ALA A 73 6.88 18.84 -0.50
N ALA A 74 7.82 17.91 -0.29
CA ALA A 74 9.24 18.22 -0.26
C ALA A 74 9.76 18.74 -1.62
N ALA A 75 9.28 18.16 -2.74
CA ALA A 75 9.62 18.63 -4.08
C ALA A 75 9.07 20.04 -4.37
N ASP A 76 7.92 20.40 -3.78
CA ASP A 76 7.35 21.75 -3.82
C ASP A 76 8.05 22.74 -2.87
N GLY A 77 9.09 22.31 -2.15
CA GLY A 77 9.91 23.14 -1.28
C GLY A 77 9.39 23.30 0.15
N PHE A 78 8.37 22.54 0.55
CA PHE A 78 7.97 22.48 1.95
C PHE A 78 9.01 21.74 2.78
N PRO A 79 9.28 22.18 4.03
CA PRO A 79 10.32 21.62 4.86
C PRO A 79 9.86 20.32 5.54
N VAL A 80 9.58 19.28 4.75
CA VAL A 80 9.12 17.99 5.25
C VAL A 80 10.06 16.87 4.83
N ARG A 81 10.23 15.89 5.71
CA ARG A 81 10.99 14.68 5.41
C ARG A 81 10.21 13.46 5.83
N SER A 82 9.94 12.58 4.88
CA SER A 82 9.48 11.23 5.17
C SER A 82 10.64 10.33 5.56
N THR A 83 10.44 9.55 6.62
CA THR A 83 11.42 8.60 7.15
C THR A 83 10.76 7.26 7.38
N PHE A 84 11.25 6.23 6.70
CA PHE A 84 10.89 4.85 7.00
C PHE A 84 11.49 4.43 8.36
N PRO A 85 10.69 3.98 9.33
CA PRO A 85 11.19 3.36 10.54
C PRO A 85 12.05 2.13 10.23
N LYS A 86 12.93 1.74 11.15
CA LYS A 86 13.76 0.53 11.00
C LYS A 86 12.92 -0.76 10.95
N GLU A 87 11.73 -0.72 11.51
CA GLU A 87 10.73 -1.79 11.49
C GLU A 87 9.94 -1.88 10.17
N GLY A 88 10.07 -0.88 9.28
CA GLY A 88 9.27 -0.77 8.06
C GLY A 88 8.23 0.34 8.13
N GLY A 89 7.79 0.79 6.96
CA GLY A 89 6.58 1.61 6.84
C GLY A 89 5.33 0.74 6.88
N VAL A 90 4.19 1.32 7.26
CA VAL A 90 2.91 0.64 7.13
C VAL A 90 2.53 0.62 5.66
N ASN A 91 2.33 -0.56 5.09
CA ASN A 91 1.96 -0.69 3.70
C ASN A 91 0.45 -0.86 3.57
N ASP A 92 -0.15 0.04 2.83
CA ASP A 92 -1.57 0.01 2.51
C ASP A 92 -1.76 -0.10 0.98
N SER A 93 -2.91 -0.62 0.54
CA SER A 93 -3.13 -0.91 -0.87
C SER A 93 -4.59 -0.82 -1.31
N GLY A 94 -4.76 -0.40 -2.56
CA GLY A 94 -5.98 -0.60 -3.31
C GLY A 94 -5.93 -1.94 -4.05
N SER A 95 -7.08 -2.60 -4.22
CA SER A 95 -7.17 -3.89 -4.92
C SER A 95 -8.16 -3.86 -6.07
N TRP A 96 -7.82 -4.58 -7.14
CA TRP A 96 -8.76 -4.94 -8.19
C TRP A 96 -9.57 -6.17 -7.77
N ALA A 97 -10.89 -6.01 -7.77
CA ALA A 97 -11.85 -7.09 -7.59
C ALA A 97 -13.03 -6.89 -8.53
N VAL A 98 -13.72 -7.97 -8.89
CA VAL A 98 -14.87 -7.93 -9.79
C VAL A 98 -16.12 -8.27 -8.99
N SER A 99 -17.12 -7.40 -8.98
CA SER A 99 -18.41 -7.71 -8.32
C SER A 99 -19.12 -8.87 -9.00
N LYS A 100 -19.79 -9.73 -8.23
CA LYS A 100 -20.69 -10.78 -8.75
C LYS A 100 -21.82 -10.25 -9.64
N ALA A 101 -22.19 -8.99 -9.49
CA ALA A 101 -23.19 -8.36 -10.34
C ALA A 101 -22.67 -8.01 -11.74
N SER A 102 -21.34 -8.06 -11.97
CA SER A 102 -20.74 -7.68 -13.24
C SER A 102 -20.83 -8.80 -14.28
N GLY A 103 -21.37 -8.47 -15.46
CA GLY A 103 -21.29 -9.33 -16.65
C GLY A 103 -20.00 -9.16 -17.47
N LYS A 104 -18.97 -8.49 -16.92
CA LYS A 104 -17.74 -8.10 -17.66
C LYS A 104 -16.48 -8.78 -17.12
N ALA A 105 -16.60 -9.98 -16.57
CA ALA A 105 -15.48 -10.71 -15.99
C ALA A 105 -14.33 -10.90 -17.00
N GLU A 106 -14.62 -11.31 -18.23
CA GLU A 106 -13.62 -11.47 -19.30
C GLU A 106 -12.75 -10.22 -19.52
N GLN A 107 -13.39 -9.06 -19.68
CA GLN A 107 -12.69 -7.79 -19.88
C GLN A 107 -11.92 -7.36 -18.62
N ALA A 108 -12.48 -7.63 -17.44
CA ALA A 108 -11.81 -7.34 -16.18
C ALA A 108 -10.50 -8.13 -16.04
N HIS A 109 -10.46 -9.42 -16.42
CA HIS A 109 -9.22 -10.19 -16.39
C HIS A 109 -8.14 -9.58 -17.30
N VAL A 110 -8.52 -9.17 -18.52
CA VAL A 110 -7.57 -8.52 -19.46
C VAL A 110 -7.00 -7.25 -18.84
N PHE A 111 -7.84 -6.43 -18.22
CA PHE A 111 -7.39 -5.20 -17.58
C PHE A 111 -6.51 -5.48 -16.35
N ILE A 112 -6.91 -6.41 -15.50
CA ILE A 112 -6.15 -6.77 -14.30
C ILE A 112 -4.77 -7.34 -14.70
N ASP A 113 -4.71 -8.26 -15.65
CA ASP A 113 -3.45 -8.82 -16.13
C ASP A 113 -2.53 -7.74 -16.73
N TYR A 114 -3.09 -6.79 -17.51
CA TYR A 114 -2.35 -5.62 -17.99
C TYR A 114 -1.77 -4.79 -16.83
N MET A 115 -2.57 -4.51 -15.80
CA MET A 115 -2.12 -3.73 -14.64
C MET A 115 -1.05 -4.45 -13.81
N CYS A 116 -0.97 -5.77 -13.90
CA CYS A 116 0.05 -6.58 -13.24
C CYS A 116 1.33 -6.76 -14.07
N GLN A 117 1.45 -6.15 -15.25
CA GLN A 117 2.69 -6.25 -16.04
C GLN A 117 3.83 -5.44 -15.41
N PRO A 118 5.08 -5.95 -15.39
CA PRO A 118 6.21 -5.24 -14.81
C PRO A 118 6.43 -3.83 -15.35
N ALA A 119 6.34 -3.66 -16.67
CA ALA A 119 6.50 -2.35 -17.31
C ALA A 119 5.39 -1.36 -16.88
N VAL A 120 4.16 -1.86 -16.66
CA VAL A 120 3.02 -1.03 -16.22
C VAL A 120 3.20 -0.62 -14.76
N GLN A 121 3.57 -1.56 -13.88
CA GLN A 121 3.86 -1.25 -12.47
C GLN A 121 5.04 -0.28 -12.32
N ALA A 122 6.12 -0.47 -13.08
CA ALA A 122 7.24 0.47 -13.08
C ALA A 122 6.83 1.87 -13.59
N ALA A 123 5.96 1.94 -14.60
CA ALA A 123 5.41 3.21 -15.07
C ALA A 123 4.54 3.89 -14.01
N LEU A 124 3.72 3.15 -13.26
CA LEU A 124 2.94 3.70 -12.14
C LEU A 124 3.86 4.25 -11.05
N SER A 125 4.92 3.54 -10.68
CA SER A 125 5.90 4.04 -9.71
C SER A 125 6.55 5.35 -10.17
N ARG A 126 6.98 5.44 -11.44
CA ARG A 126 7.65 6.64 -11.97
C ARG A 126 6.73 7.85 -12.12
N ASN A 127 5.47 7.64 -12.50
CA ASN A 127 4.59 8.73 -12.93
C ASN A 127 3.48 9.06 -11.94
N VAL A 128 3.11 8.11 -11.08
CA VAL A 128 2.05 8.27 -10.07
C VAL A 128 2.64 8.28 -8.66
N GLY A 129 3.84 7.70 -8.46
CA GLY A 129 4.50 7.67 -7.15
C GLY A 129 4.07 6.50 -6.27
N THR A 130 3.40 5.49 -6.83
CA THR A 130 2.91 4.34 -6.06
C THR A 130 3.96 3.26 -5.89
N ALA A 131 3.97 2.61 -4.72
CA ALA A 131 4.76 1.40 -4.51
C ALA A 131 4.24 0.29 -5.46
N PRO A 132 5.15 -0.44 -6.15
CA PRO A 132 4.74 -1.51 -7.03
C PRO A 132 4.17 -2.69 -6.23
N THR A 133 3.18 -3.38 -6.78
CA THR A 133 2.61 -4.60 -6.18
C THR A 133 3.34 -5.88 -6.60
N LEU A 134 4.25 -5.78 -7.57
CA LEU A 134 5.14 -6.84 -8.02
C LEU A 134 6.42 -6.88 -7.17
N ARG A 135 7.07 -8.06 -7.15
CA ARG A 135 8.41 -8.20 -6.60
C ARG A 135 9.43 -7.34 -7.34
N ARG A 136 10.36 -6.74 -6.60
CA ARG A 136 11.34 -5.79 -7.13
C ARG A 136 12.19 -6.36 -8.25
N GLU A 137 12.61 -7.61 -8.16
CA GLU A 137 13.48 -8.26 -9.16
C GLU A 137 12.83 -8.41 -10.54
N LEU A 138 11.51 -8.24 -10.65
CA LEU A 138 10.79 -8.26 -11.91
C LEU A 138 10.73 -6.88 -12.59
N LEU A 139 11.07 -5.82 -11.86
CA LEU A 139 10.94 -4.44 -12.29
C LEU A 139 12.26 -3.90 -12.83
N ASP A 140 12.18 -2.90 -13.71
CA ASP A 140 13.33 -2.18 -14.25
C ASP A 140 13.62 -0.87 -13.50
N LEU A 141 13.08 -0.72 -12.28
CA LEU A 141 13.32 0.46 -11.44
C LEU A 141 14.77 0.47 -10.95
N SER A 142 15.45 1.60 -11.11
CA SER A 142 16.72 1.83 -10.43
C SER A 142 16.53 1.88 -8.91
N ASP A 143 17.61 1.71 -8.15
CA ASP A 143 17.57 1.79 -6.68
C ASP A 143 16.98 3.12 -6.19
N ALA A 144 17.31 4.22 -6.88
CA ALA A 144 16.77 5.55 -6.56
C ALA A 144 15.27 5.66 -6.86
N GLU A 145 14.80 5.15 -8.00
CA GLU A 145 13.38 5.15 -8.34
C GLU A 145 12.57 4.27 -7.38
N PHE A 146 13.09 3.10 -7.02
CA PHE A 146 12.44 2.21 -6.07
C PHE A 146 12.39 2.83 -4.67
N ALA A 147 13.50 3.38 -4.19
CA ALA A 147 13.57 4.00 -2.86
C ALA A 147 12.72 5.27 -2.73
N ALA A 148 12.29 5.87 -3.85
CA ALA A 148 11.38 7.01 -3.87
C ALA A 148 9.91 6.64 -3.60
N VAL A 149 9.55 5.36 -3.72
CA VAL A 149 8.14 4.91 -3.58
C VAL A 149 7.97 3.70 -2.65
N ALA A 150 9.06 2.98 -2.33
CA ALA A 150 9.03 1.75 -1.58
C ALA A 150 10.30 1.57 -0.72
N SER A 151 10.37 0.46 0.01
CA SER A 151 11.51 0.11 0.85
C SER A 151 11.93 -1.34 0.65
N GLU A 152 13.20 -1.64 0.93
CA GLU A 152 13.77 -2.99 0.84
C GLU A 152 13.45 -3.86 2.05
N ILE A 153 13.12 -3.25 3.18
CA ILE A 153 12.76 -3.99 4.39
C ILE A 153 11.29 -4.42 4.33
N PRO A 154 10.95 -5.57 4.95
CA PRO A 154 9.56 -6.01 5.03
C PRO A 154 8.65 -4.92 5.60
N PRO A 155 7.49 -4.65 4.96
CA PRO A 155 6.54 -3.68 5.46
C PRO A 155 5.80 -4.17 6.71
N ILE A 156 5.24 -3.22 7.47
CA ILE A 156 4.21 -3.52 8.46
C ILE A 156 2.88 -3.67 7.70
N ILE A 157 2.30 -4.87 7.71
CA ILE A 157 1.00 -5.14 7.08
C ILE A 157 -0.12 -5.03 8.12
N PRO A 158 -1.10 -4.12 7.96
CA PRO A 158 -2.24 -4.06 8.85
C PRO A 158 -3.05 -5.36 8.85
N ASN A 159 -3.40 -5.86 10.03
CA ASN A 159 -4.27 -7.02 10.16
C ASN A 159 -5.74 -6.62 9.99
N TYR A 160 -6.16 -6.39 8.73
CA TYR A 160 -7.51 -5.94 8.40
C TYR A 160 -8.63 -6.89 8.84
N ARG A 161 -8.31 -8.18 9.06
CA ARG A 161 -9.28 -9.17 9.56
C ARG A 161 -9.84 -8.78 10.94
N MET A 162 -9.07 -8.06 11.74
CA MET A 162 -9.51 -7.58 13.04
C MET A 162 -10.73 -6.67 12.97
N TYR A 163 -10.91 -5.88 11.90
CA TYR A 163 -12.10 -5.05 11.72
C TYR A 163 -13.37 -5.90 11.54
N LEU A 164 -13.25 -7.09 10.96
CA LEU A 164 -14.37 -8.00 10.76
C LEU A 164 -14.67 -8.83 12.02
N GLU A 165 -13.63 -9.24 12.75
CA GLU A 165 -13.77 -10.12 13.92
C GLU A 165 -14.02 -9.39 15.23
N ARG A 166 -13.48 -8.17 15.36
CA ARG A 166 -13.39 -7.41 16.62
C ARG A 166 -13.51 -5.89 16.40
N GLY A 167 -14.29 -5.47 15.41
CA GLY A 167 -14.46 -4.04 15.05
C GLY A 167 -14.84 -3.16 16.23
N ASP A 168 -15.92 -3.50 16.95
CA ASP A 168 -16.39 -2.74 18.11
C ASP A 168 -15.33 -2.66 19.22
N TRP A 169 -14.60 -3.76 19.46
CA TRP A 169 -13.52 -3.80 20.45
C TRP A 169 -12.33 -2.93 20.04
N LEU A 170 -11.96 -2.93 18.75
CA LEU A 170 -10.91 -2.06 18.24
C LEU A 170 -11.28 -0.59 18.40
N GLU A 171 -12.51 -0.21 18.05
CA GLU A 171 -13.02 1.16 18.19
C GLU A 171 -13.00 1.59 19.65
N GLN A 172 -13.52 0.76 20.55
CA GLN A 172 -13.49 1.03 21.99
C GLN A 172 -12.05 1.24 22.49
N LYS A 173 -11.13 0.35 22.13
CA LYS A 173 -9.72 0.45 22.57
C LYS A 173 -9.03 1.69 22.01
N TRP A 174 -9.35 2.06 20.77
CA TRP A 174 -8.84 3.29 20.18
C TRP A 174 -9.33 4.52 20.95
N ILE A 175 -10.63 4.62 21.22
CA ILE A 175 -11.22 5.72 21.98
C ILE A 175 -10.57 5.82 23.37
N GLU A 176 -10.51 4.72 24.12
CA GLU A 176 -9.87 4.67 25.45
C GLU A 176 -8.41 5.15 25.42
N THR A 177 -7.69 4.91 24.33
CA THR A 177 -6.28 5.30 24.19
C THR A 177 -6.13 6.80 23.92
N ILE A 178 -7.00 7.40 23.11
CA ILE A 178 -6.85 8.80 22.68
C ILE A 178 -7.55 9.80 23.62
N THR A 179 -8.52 9.35 24.42
CA THR A 179 -9.28 10.21 25.34
C THR A 179 -8.91 10.03 26.81
N GLY A 180 -7.81 9.31 27.11
CA GLY A 180 -7.37 8.97 28.47
C GLY A 180 -7.46 10.12 29.46
#